data_AF-A0A8I0GC93-F1
#
_entry.id   AF-A0A8I0GC93-F1
#
_cell.length_a   1.000
_cell.length_b   1.000
_cell.length_c   1.000
_cell.angle_alpha   90.00
_cell.angle_beta   90.00
_cell.angle_gamma   90.00
#
_symmetry.space_group_name_H-M   'P 1'
#
loop_
_entity.id
_entity.type
_entity.pdbx_description
1 polymer ?
#
loop_
_entity_poly.entity_id
_entity_poly.type
_entity_poly.pdbx_seq_one_letter_code
_entity_poly.pdbx_strand_id
1 'polypeptide(L)'
;MNRKRMLIAAVAVVAAAAIAVTVWLVLSRDPRAGVHEKASGPVVTSTVGPNASMPAMKAGSEGCAAMDGVLSHLLASTPEGRAFTEKASTRLAATGGSVDDDSSATQWIAFLRVLAAHRAELADAAGHEETARGVLGDLDTVVDVQPKLLDGTIAEFDDPEEAMRRIQAGEDVEERQEYRDASKRVSDALDRLSWCMPTWPVVF
;
A
#
# COMPACT_ATOMS: atom_id res chain seq x y z
N MET A 1 -30.80 2.22 -53.00
CA MET A 1 -29.45 2.13 -52.40
C MET A 1 -29.00 0.67 -52.46
N ASN A 2 -27.91 0.36 -53.17
CA ASN A 2 -27.57 -1.03 -53.54
C ASN A 2 -27.15 -1.88 -52.33
N ARG A 3 -27.71 -3.09 -52.21
CA ARG A 3 -27.47 -4.08 -51.14
C ARG A 3 -25.98 -4.26 -50.77
N LYS A 4 -25.09 -4.17 -51.76
CA LYS A 4 -23.63 -4.20 -51.58
C LYS A 4 -23.07 -3.02 -50.77
N ARG A 5 -23.57 -1.79 -50.98
CA ARG A 5 -23.16 -0.61 -50.20
C ARG A 5 -23.65 -0.68 -48.76
N MET A 6 -24.81 -1.30 -48.53
CA MET A 6 -25.37 -1.51 -47.19
C MET A 6 -24.58 -2.54 -46.38
N LEU A 7 -24.14 -3.64 -47.04
CA LEU A 7 -23.25 -4.64 -46.43
C LEU A 7 -21.86 -4.06 -46.10
N ILE A 8 -21.27 -3.25 -46.98
CA ILE A 8 -19.96 -2.61 -46.72
C ILE A 8 -20.05 -1.63 -45.56
N ALA A 9 -21.11 -0.81 -45.49
CA ALA A 9 -21.33 0.11 -44.38
C ALA A 9 -21.54 -0.64 -43.05
N ALA A 10 -22.29 -1.74 -43.04
CA ALA A 10 -22.50 -2.55 -41.84
C ALA A 10 -21.20 -3.19 -41.33
N VAL A 11 -20.36 -3.73 -42.22
CA VAL A 11 -19.05 -4.31 -41.85
C VAL A 11 -18.11 -3.24 -41.30
N ALA A 12 -18.09 -2.05 -41.90
CA ALA A 12 -17.25 -0.95 -41.43
C ALA A 12 -17.65 -0.45 -40.03
N VAL A 13 -18.95 -0.39 -39.74
CA VAL A 13 -19.46 0.01 -38.41
C VAL A 13 -19.14 -1.04 -37.35
N VAL A 14 -19.27 -2.34 -37.67
CA VAL A 14 -18.93 -3.43 -36.74
C VAL A 14 -17.41 -3.46 -36.46
N ALA A 15 -16.58 -3.24 -37.48
CA ALA A 15 -15.13 -3.17 -37.32
C ALA A 15 -14.72 -1.97 -36.46
N ALA A 16 -15.32 -0.79 -36.66
CA ALA A 16 -15.05 0.40 -35.86
C ALA A 16 -15.48 0.24 -34.39
N ALA A 17 -16.63 -0.40 -34.14
CA ALA A 17 -17.09 -0.70 -32.80
C ALA A 17 -16.18 -1.71 -32.08
N ALA A 18 -15.71 -2.74 -32.79
CA ALA A 18 -14.77 -3.72 -32.24
C ALA A 18 -13.42 -3.07 -31.86
N ILE A 19 -12.91 -2.14 -32.68
CA ILE A 19 -11.68 -1.41 -32.39
C ILE A 19 -11.87 -0.45 -31.21
N ALA A 20 -13.02 0.24 -31.13
CA ALA A 20 -13.32 1.12 -30.00
C ALA A 20 -13.42 0.33 -28.67
N VAL A 21 -14.02 -0.86 -28.70
CA VAL A 21 -14.11 -1.74 -27.52
C VAL A 21 -12.75 -2.28 -27.12
N THR A 22 -11.88 -2.68 -28.04
CA THR A 22 -10.52 -3.13 -27.70
C THR A 22 -9.65 -2.01 -27.17
N VAL A 23 -9.73 -0.81 -27.75
CA VAL A 23 -9.01 0.38 -27.25
C VAL A 23 -9.53 0.79 -25.87
N TRP A 24 -10.85 0.76 -25.65
CA TRP A 24 -11.44 1.04 -24.35
C TRP A 24 -11.05 -0.02 -23.32
N LEU A 25 -11.02 -1.31 -23.67
CA LEU A 25 -10.56 -2.39 -22.76
C LEU A 25 -9.07 -2.30 -22.43
N VAL A 26 -8.22 -1.84 -23.35
CA VAL A 26 -6.79 -1.64 -23.11
C VAL A 26 -6.54 -0.39 -22.26
N LEU A 27 -7.31 0.69 -22.47
CA LEU A 27 -7.20 1.92 -21.68
C LEU A 27 -7.91 1.83 -20.31
N SER A 28 -8.92 0.97 -20.17
CA SER A 28 -9.64 0.71 -18.90
C SER A 28 -9.01 -0.40 -18.06
N ARG A 29 -7.92 -1.02 -18.56
CA ARG A 29 -7.08 -1.85 -17.69
C ARG A 29 -6.45 -0.94 -16.67
N ASP A 30 -6.93 -1.05 -15.44
CA ASP A 30 -6.24 -0.52 -14.28
C ASP A 30 -4.89 -1.24 -14.20
N PRO A 31 -3.74 -0.54 -14.37
CA PRO A 31 -2.43 -1.16 -14.20
C PRO A 31 -2.21 -1.69 -12.77
N ARG A 32 -3.12 -1.32 -11.86
CA ARG A 32 -3.10 -1.58 -10.42
C ARG A 32 -3.94 -2.78 -9.99
N ALA A 33 -4.57 -3.50 -10.92
CA ALA A 33 -5.39 -4.66 -10.59
C ALA A 33 -4.53 -5.89 -10.23
N GLY A 34 -4.06 -5.93 -8.98
CA GLY A 34 -3.96 -7.12 -8.11
C GLY A 34 -3.20 -8.37 -8.56
N VAL A 35 -2.56 -8.39 -9.72
CA VAL A 35 -1.62 -9.46 -10.10
C VAL A 35 -0.24 -8.91 -9.84
N HIS A 36 0.30 -9.15 -8.65
CA HIS A 36 1.73 -8.95 -8.42
C HIS A 36 2.47 -9.73 -9.50
N GLU A 37 3.15 -9.02 -10.39
CA GLU A 37 4.06 -9.66 -11.33
C GLU A 37 5.09 -10.45 -10.50
N LYS A 38 5.53 -11.60 -11.02
CA LYS A 38 6.45 -12.45 -10.25
C LYS A 38 7.70 -11.62 -9.91
N ALA A 39 8.00 -11.49 -8.62
CA ALA A 39 9.13 -10.70 -8.14
C ALA A 39 10.41 -11.04 -8.90
N SER A 40 10.99 -10.03 -9.55
CA SER A 40 12.12 -10.19 -10.47
C SER A 40 13.44 -9.68 -9.87
N GLY A 41 13.37 -8.89 -8.80
CA GLY A 41 14.50 -8.30 -8.11
C GLY A 41 15.37 -9.27 -7.32
N PRO A 42 16.42 -8.74 -6.67
CA PRO A 42 17.30 -9.52 -5.81
C PRO A 42 16.57 -10.02 -4.56
N VAL A 43 17.16 -11.03 -3.93
CA VAL A 43 16.73 -11.49 -2.61
C VAL A 43 17.23 -10.49 -1.58
N VAL A 44 16.31 -10.00 -0.75
CA VAL A 44 16.56 -9.08 0.35
C VAL A 44 16.31 -9.79 1.66
N THR A 45 17.25 -9.63 2.58
CA THR A 45 17.11 -10.06 3.97
C THR A 45 16.96 -8.82 4.82
N SER A 46 15.75 -8.59 5.33
CA SER A 46 15.49 -7.51 6.29
C SER A 46 16.26 -7.83 7.58
N THR A 47 17.13 -6.92 8.02
CA THR A 47 17.92 -7.08 9.25
C THR A 47 17.50 -6.07 10.34
N VAL A 48 16.55 -5.20 10.00
CA VAL A 48 16.05 -4.11 10.83
C VAL A 48 14.52 -4.11 10.76
N GLY A 49 13.88 -3.61 11.80
CA GLY A 49 12.43 -3.48 11.85
C GLY A 49 11.73 -4.78 12.25
N PRO A 50 10.39 -4.79 12.19
CA PRO A 50 9.56 -5.94 12.59
C PRO A 50 9.81 -7.19 11.73
N ASN A 51 10.34 -6.99 10.52
CA ASN A 51 10.60 -8.04 9.56
C ASN A 51 12.00 -8.67 9.75
N ALA A 52 12.80 -8.25 10.74
CA ALA A 52 14.20 -8.67 10.89
C ALA A 52 14.39 -10.18 11.12
N SER A 53 13.38 -10.89 11.61
CA SER A 53 13.40 -12.34 11.81
C SER A 53 12.70 -13.11 10.68
N MET A 54 12.20 -12.43 9.65
CA MET A 54 11.50 -13.08 8.56
C MET A 54 12.47 -13.68 7.54
N PRO A 55 12.06 -14.73 6.80
CA PRO A 55 12.86 -15.29 5.72
C PRO A 55 13.19 -14.22 4.67
N ALA A 56 14.32 -14.40 4.00
CA ALA A 56 14.70 -13.53 2.89
C ALA A 56 13.67 -13.64 1.74
N MET A 57 13.30 -12.50 1.17
CA MET A 57 12.24 -12.38 0.16
C MET A 57 12.80 -11.68 -1.08
N LYS A 58 12.26 -11.99 -2.26
CA LYS A 58 12.63 -11.23 -3.46
C LYS A 58 11.91 -9.88 -3.46
N ALA A 59 12.65 -8.81 -3.69
CA ALA A 59 12.06 -7.53 -4.03
C ALA A 59 11.37 -7.61 -5.41
N GLY A 60 10.36 -6.75 -5.62
CA GLY A 60 9.60 -6.71 -6.87
C GLY A 60 10.48 -6.55 -8.11
N SER A 61 11.58 -5.80 -7.98
CA SER A 61 12.54 -5.45 -9.01
C SER A 61 13.87 -4.93 -8.42
N GLU A 62 14.81 -4.47 -9.25
CA GLU A 62 16.08 -3.88 -8.79
C GLU A 62 15.85 -2.49 -8.14
N GLY A 63 15.07 -1.62 -8.77
CA GLY A 63 14.72 -0.31 -8.21
C GLY A 63 13.94 -0.45 -6.90
N CYS A 64 13.08 -1.45 -6.80
CA CYS A 64 12.38 -1.81 -5.57
C CYS A 64 13.35 -2.22 -4.44
N ALA A 65 14.38 -3.00 -4.75
CA ALA A 65 15.42 -3.35 -3.78
C ALA A 65 16.28 -2.15 -3.36
N ALA A 66 16.54 -1.21 -4.27
CA ALA A 66 17.24 0.03 -3.95
C ALA A 66 16.41 0.92 -3.01
N MET A 67 15.11 1.05 -3.27
CA MET A 67 14.18 1.72 -2.35
C MET A 67 14.12 1.02 -0.99
N ASP A 68 14.11 -0.31 -0.97
CA ASP A 68 14.16 -1.09 0.27
C ASP A 68 15.42 -0.79 1.09
N GLY A 69 16.56 -0.61 0.42
CA GLY A 69 17.81 -0.19 1.06
C GLY A 69 17.68 1.17 1.77
N VAL A 70 17.00 2.14 1.14
CA VAL A 70 16.71 3.44 1.76
C VAL A 70 15.78 3.27 2.97
N LEU A 71 14.69 2.52 2.82
CA LEU A 71 13.77 2.23 3.92
C LEU A 71 14.49 1.58 5.13
N SER A 72 15.27 0.53 4.86
CA SER A 72 16.05 -0.18 5.87
C SER A 72 17.04 0.75 6.57
N HIS A 73 17.72 1.60 5.80
CA HIS A 73 18.60 2.63 6.33
C HIS A 73 17.86 3.59 7.27
N LEU A 74 16.72 4.14 6.85
CA LEU A 74 15.94 5.09 7.63
C LEU A 74 15.40 4.46 8.93
N LEU A 75 14.95 3.21 8.88
CA LEU A 75 14.54 2.46 10.07
C LEU A 75 15.69 2.32 11.09
N ALA A 76 16.92 2.13 10.63
CA ALA A 76 18.08 1.95 11.50
C ALA A 76 18.68 3.28 12.00
N SER A 77 18.74 4.28 11.13
CA SER A 77 19.55 5.49 11.34
C SER A 77 18.78 6.62 12.00
N THR A 78 17.45 6.71 11.80
CA THR A 78 16.63 7.79 12.35
C THR A 78 16.14 7.49 13.77
N PRO A 79 15.95 8.52 14.63
CA PRO A 79 15.35 8.34 15.94
C PRO A 79 13.96 7.70 15.88
N GLU A 80 13.10 8.17 14.98
CA GLU A 80 11.72 7.69 14.79
C GLU A 80 11.70 6.24 14.29
N GLY A 81 12.56 5.90 13.33
CA GLY A 81 12.69 4.53 12.81
C GLY A 81 13.12 3.53 13.88
N ARG A 82 14.08 3.91 14.73
CA ARG A 82 14.52 3.08 15.87
C ARG A 82 13.43 2.95 16.93
N ALA A 83 12.77 4.05 17.28
CA ALA A 83 11.69 4.05 18.26
C ALA A 83 10.53 3.15 17.83
N PHE A 84 10.13 3.23 16.56
CA PHE A 84 9.16 2.32 15.97
C PHE A 84 9.63 0.86 16.01
N THR A 85 10.85 0.58 15.56
CA THR A 85 11.41 -0.77 15.51
C THR A 85 11.47 -1.42 16.90
N GLU A 86 11.88 -0.67 17.93
CA GLU A 86 11.94 -1.14 19.32
C GLU A 86 10.56 -1.50 19.85
N LYS A 87 9.57 -0.64 19.61
CA LYS A 87 8.18 -0.89 20.03
C LYS A 87 7.58 -2.09 19.31
N ALA A 88 7.75 -2.17 18.00
CA ALA A 88 7.24 -3.28 17.23
C ALA A 88 7.92 -4.62 17.58
N SER A 89 9.22 -4.63 17.87
CA SER A 89 9.93 -5.83 18.35
C SER A 89 9.42 -6.27 19.72
N THR A 90 9.18 -5.30 20.62
CA THR A 90 8.59 -5.58 21.95
C THR A 90 7.20 -6.19 21.80
N ARG A 91 6.39 -5.70 20.85
CA ARG A 91 5.06 -6.26 20.54
C ARG A 91 5.15 -7.70 20.08
N LEU A 92 6.03 -8.01 19.13
CA LEU A 92 6.21 -9.37 18.61
C LEU A 92 6.71 -10.34 19.67
N ALA A 93 7.50 -9.87 20.65
CA ALA A 93 8.00 -10.68 21.75
C ALA A 93 7.00 -10.88 22.90
N ALA A 94 5.94 -10.06 22.98
CA ALA A 94 4.96 -10.11 24.05
C ALA A 94 3.99 -11.30 23.86
N THR A 95 4.29 -12.43 24.51
CA THR A 95 3.35 -13.55 24.62
C THR A 95 2.33 -13.26 25.72
N GLY A 96 1.18 -12.68 25.37
CA GLY A 96 -0.02 -12.67 26.23
C GLY A 96 -0.29 -11.42 27.08
N GLY A 97 0.19 -10.24 26.68
CA GLY A 97 -0.17 -8.96 27.30
C GLY A 97 -0.67 -7.95 26.27
N SER A 98 -1.62 -7.07 26.64
CA SER A 98 -2.01 -5.93 25.81
C SER A 98 -0.81 -5.00 25.68
N VAL A 99 -0.14 -5.06 24.54
CA VAL A 99 0.85 -4.06 24.17
C VAL A 99 0.06 -2.79 23.89
N ASP A 100 0.47 -1.69 24.52
CA ASP A 100 -0.12 -0.36 24.34
C ASP A 100 -0.11 0.00 22.84
N ASP A 101 -1.24 -0.28 22.18
CA ASP A 101 -1.41 -0.26 20.71
C ASP A 101 -1.17 1.15 20.17
N ASP A 102 -1.65 2.14 20.93
CA ASP A 102 -1.50 3.57 20.73
C ASP A 102 -0.02 3.98 20.63
N SER A 103 0.85 3.35 21.42
CA SER A 103 2.27 3.69 21.43
C SER A 103 2.98 3.26 20.14
N SER A 104 2.61 2.11 19.57
CA SER A 104 3.20 1.61 18.32
C SER A 104 2.68 2.39 17.12
N ALA A 105 1.36 2.67 17.10
CA ALA A 105 0.74 3.51 16.08
C ALA A 105 1.35 4.92 16.08
N THR A 106 1.57 5.52 17.25
CA THR A 106 2.21 6.84 17.37
C THR A 106 3.63 6.85 16.81
N GLN A 107 4.46 5.85 17.13
CA GLN A 107 5.82 5.78 16.59
C GLN A 107 5.82 5.50 15.07
N TRP A 108 4.87 4.70 14.60
CA TRP A 108 4.69 4.47 13.16
C TRP A 108 4.33 5.76 12.43
N ILE A 109 3.35 6.52 12.94
CA ILE A 109 2.98 7.84 12.39
C ILE A 109 4.18 8.79 12.36
N ALA A 110 5.00 8.81 13.42
CA ALA A 110 6.22 9.62 13.44
C ALA A 110 7.21 9.21 12.35
N PHE A 111 7.42 7.90 12.15
CA PHE A 111 8.29 7.39 11.10
C PHE A 111 7.74 7.64 9.68
N LEU A 112 6.42 7.57 9.47
CA LEU A 112 5.81 7.93 8.18
C LEU A 112 6.13 9.37 7.77
N ARG A 113 6.26 10.31 8.72
CA ARG A 113 6.70 11.69 8.43
C ARG A 113 8.16 11.75 7.96
N VAL A 114 9.03 10.89 8.51
CA VAL A 114 10.40 10.73 8.01
C VAL A 114 10.38 10.23 6.57
N LEU A 115 9.60 9.19 6.27
CA LEU A 115 9.48 8.67 4.90
C LEU A 115 8.98 9.74 3.92
N ALA A 116 7.98 10.55 4.32
CA ALA A 116 7.50 11.66 3.52
C ALA A 116 8.58 12.72 3.25
N ALA A 117 9.43 13.03 4.25
CA ALA A 117 10.55 13.96 4.07
C ALA A 117 11.66 13.39 3.16
N HIS A 118 11.82 12.06 3.14
CA HIS A 118 12.80 11.34 2.31
C HIS A 118 12.23 10.80 1.00
N ARG A 119 11.06 11.28 0.57
CA ARG A 119 10.44 10.86 -0.69
C ARG A 119 11.39 11.04 -1.88
N ALA A 120 12.12 12.16 -1.96
CA ALA A 120 13.05 12.39 -3.07
C ALA A 120 14.16 11.33 -3.14
N GLU A 121 14.72 10.93 -2.00
CA GLU A 121 15.74 9.88 -1.90
C GLU A 121 15.19 8.52 -2.35
N LEU A 122 13.95 8.19 -1.97
CA LEU A 122 13.25 6.98 -2.44
C LEU A 122 12.98 7.03 -3.96
N ALA A 123 12.64 8.21 -4.50
CA ALA A 123 12.42 8.39 -5.93
C ALA A 123 13.72 8.28 -6.75
N ASP A 124 14.84 8.76 -6.20
CA ASP A 124 16.16 8.61 -6.79
C ASP A 124 16.61 7.15 -6.76
N ALA A 125 16.36 6.44 -5.65
CA ALA A 125 16.65 5.00 -5.53
C ALA A 125 15.83 4.15 -6.51
N ALA A 126 14.56 4.51 -6.76
CA ALA A 126 13.73 3.88 -7.79
C ALA A 126 14.30 4.04 -9.21
N GLY A 127 15.12 5.07 -9.43
CA GLY A 127 15.71 5.39 -10.73
C GLY A 127 14.66 5.66 -11.82
N HIS A 128 14.90 5.08 -13.00
CA HIS A 128 13.99 5.17 -14.17
C HIS A 128 13.07 3.95 -14.31
N GLU A 129 13.06 3.04 -13.33
CA GLU A 129 12.33 1.79 -13.44
C GLU A 129 10.84 1.99 -13.18
N GLU A 130 9.99 1.61 -14.13
CA GLU A 130 8.55 1.88 -14.07
C GLU A 130 7.88 1.24 -12.85
N THR A 131 8.23 -0.02 -12.55
CA THR A 131 7.69 -0.77 -11.42
C THR A 131 8.00 -0.08 -10.09
N ALA A 132 9.27 0.21 -9.81
CA ALA A 132 9.67 0.90 -8.58
C ALA A 132 9.06 2.30 -8.46
N ARG A 133 9.06 3.08 -9.56
CA ARG A 133 8.45 4.42 -9.57
C ARG A 133 6.94 4.39 -9.39
N GLY A 134 6.27 3.35 -9.88
CA GLY A 134 4.83 3.17 -9.74
C GLY A 134 4.38 3.08 -8.28
N VAL A 135 5.23 2.52 -7.42
CA VAL A 135 4.96 2.32 -5.98
C VAL A 135 5.17 3.61 -5.17
N LEU A 136 5.83 4.64 -5.71
CA LEU A 136 5.97 5.92 -5.01
C LEU A 136 4.61 6.60 -4.73
N GLY A 137 3.63 6.42 -5.62
CA GLY A 137 2.27 6.92 -5.37
C GLY A 137 1.54 6.17 -4.25
N ASP A 138 1.88 4.89 -4.05
CA ASP A 138 1.38 4.08 -2.94
C ASP A 138 2.01 4.53 -1.62
N LEU A 139 3.31 4.80 -1.64
CA LEU A 139 3.99 5.44 -0.50
C LEU A 139 3.33 6.76 -0.14
N ASP A 140 3.11 7.63 -1.14
CA ASP A 140 2.47 8.94 -0.96
C ASP A 140 1.05 8.76 -0.35
N THR A 141 0.32 7.73 -0.77
CA THR A 141 -0.99 7.37 -0.19
C THR A 141 -0.87 6.95 1.28
N VAL A 142 0.08 6.08 1.60
CA VAL A 142 0.25 5.60 2.97
C VAL A 142 0.67 6.74 3.90
N VAL A 143 1.65 7.56 3.53
CA VAL A 143 2.13 8.65 4.41
C VAL A 143 1.10 9.77 4.61
N ASP A 144 0.16 9.97 3.68
CA ASP A 144 -0.90 10.99 3.81
C ASP A 144 -2.17 10.46 4.48
N VAL A 145 -2.58 9.23 4.18
CA VAL A 145 -3.89 8.69 4.59
C VAL A 145 -3.78 7.85 5.86
N GLN A 146 -2.76 7.00 5.98
CA GLN A 146 -2.66 6.09 7.12
C GLN A 146 -2.56 6.82 8.47
N PRO A 147 -1.81 7.94 8.62
CA PRO A 147 -1.83 8.68 9.87
C PRO A 147 -3.21 9.16 10.30
N LYS A 148 -4.03 9.61 9.34
CA LYS A 148 -5.40 10.10 9.61
C LYS A 148 -6.34 8.99 10.05
N LEU A 149 -6.11 7.75 9.60
CA LEU A 149 -6.84 6.58 10.09
C LEU A 149 -6.40 6.24 11.52
N LEU A 150 -5.09 6.22 11.77
CA LEU A 150 -4.52 5.81 13.06
C LEU A 150 -4.74 6.83 14.17
N ASP A 151 -4.79 8.13 13.87
CA ASP A 151 -5.06 9.19 14.85
C ASP A 151 -6.55 9.51 15.01
N GLY A 152 -7.43 8.81 14.27
CA GLY A 152 -8.88 8.99 14.32
C GLY A 152 -9.42 10.21 13.60
N THR A 153 -8.59 10.98 12.88
CA THR A 153 -9.05 12.10 12.03
C THR A 153 -10.06 11.62 11.00
N ILE A 154 -9.84 10.45 10.40
CA ILE A 154 -10.84 9.70 9.64
C ILE A 154 -11.42 8.66 10.60
N ALA A 155 -12.51 9.02 11.28
CA ALA A 155 -13.16 8.15 12.24
C ALA A 155 -13.85 6.97 11.56
N GLU A 156 -13.75 5.79 12.19
CA GLU A 156 -14.39 4.54 11.76
C GLU A 156 -15.90 4.57 11.96
N PHE A 157 -16.38 5.14 13.07
CA PHE A 157 -17.80 5.27 13.39
C PHE A 157 -18.16 6.73 13.70
N ASP A 158 -19.42 7.11 13.48
CA ASP A 158 -19.92 8.45 13.86
C ASP A 158 -19.94 8.63 15.38
N ASP A 159 -20.26 7.57 16.12
CA ASP A 159 -20.19 7.49 17.58
C ASP A 159 -19.47 6.19 17.99
N PRO A 160 -18.17 6.25 18.33
CA PRO A 160 -17.39 5.08 18.70
C PRO A 160 -17.90 4.35 19.96
N GLU A 161 -18.43 5.09 20.94
CA GLU A 161 -18.93 4.48 22.17
C GLU A 161 -20.22 3.71 21.90
N GLU A 162 -21.13 4.30 21.14
CA GLU A 162 -22.37 3.63 20.74
C GLU A 162 -22.10 2.44 19.82
N ALA A 163 -21.21 2.59 18.84
CA ALA A 163 -20.80 1.51 17.97
C ALA A 163 -20.27 0.33 18.79
N MET A 164 -19.37 0.58 19.75
CA MET A 164 -18.82 -0.44 20.63
C MET A 164 -19.91 -1.16 21.45
N ARG A 165 -20.88 -0.43 22.01
CA ARG A 165 -22.00 -1.04 22.76
C ARG A 165 -22.83 -1.97 21.88
N ARG A 166 -23.16 -1.53 20.68
CA ARG A 166 -23.97 -2.30 19.72
C ARG A 166 -23.23 -3.52 19.20
N ILE A 167 -21.94 -3.39 18.89
CA ILE A 167 -21.06 -4.53 18.54
C ILE A 167 -21.01 -5.55 19.69
N GLN A 168 -20.87 -5.11 20.94
CA GLN A 168 -20.89 -6.00 22.11
C GLN A 168 -22.26 -6.68 22.32
N ALA A 169 -23.34 -6.05 21.87
CA ALA A 169 -24.68 -6.64 21.85
C ALA A 169 -24.90 -7.61 20.67
N GLY A 170 -23.91 -7.79 19.79
CA GLY A 170 -23.97 -8.65 18.61
C GLY A 170 -24.67 -8.03 17.41
N GLU A 171 -24.81 -6.71 17.38
CA GLU A 171 -25.36 -5.99 16.24
C GLU A 171 -24.25 -5.67 15.22
N ASP A 172 -24.61 -5.74 13.93
CA ASP A 172 -23.77 -5.21 12.86
C ASP A 172 -23.88 -3.67 12.85
N VAL A 173 -22.74 -3.02 13.08
CA VAL A 173 -22.62 -1.56 13.01
C VAL A 173 -21.86 -1.21 11.74
N GLU A 174 -22.46 -0.39 10.91
CA GLU A 174 -21.83 0.03 9.66
C GLU A 174 -20.82 1.15 9.93
N GLU A 175 -19.60 0.94 9.45
CA GLU A 175 -18.53 1.94 9.47
C GLU A 175 -18.89 3.16 8.60
N ARG A 176 -18.18 4.27 8.78
CA ARG A 176 -18.26 5.42 7.89
C ARG A 176 -17.70 5.04 6.51
N GLN A 177 -18.42 5.40 5.45
CA GLN A 177 -17.97 5.13 4.07
C GLN A 177 -16.58 5.72 3.79
N GLU A 178 -16.30 6.91 4.31
CA GLU A 178 -14.98 7.56 4.18
C GLU A 178 -13.85 6.72 4.78
N TYR A 179 -14.09 6.11 5.95
CA TYR A 179 -13.14 5.21 6.59
C TYR A 179 -12.90 3.96 5.75
N ARG A 180 -13.97 3.28 5.32
CA ARG A 180 -13.85 2.09 4.46
C ARG A 180 -13.03 2.37 3.20
N ASP A 181 -13.33 3.46 2.52
CA ASP A 181 -12.63 3.84 1.29
C ASP A 181 -11.16 4.19 1.55
N ALA A 182 -10.87 4.90 2.65
CA ALA A 182 -9.52 5.23 3.05
C ALA A 182 -8.71 3.99 3.46
N SER A 183 -9.28 3.12 4.30
CA SER A 183 -8.69 1.85 4.73
C SER A 183 -8.41 0.94 3.54
N LYS A 184 -9.34 0.83 2.58
CA LYS A 184 -9.11 0.08 1.36
C LYS A 184 -7.95 0.63 0.53
N ARG A 185 -7.89 1.96 0.33
CA ARG A 185 -6.79 2.60 -0.42
C ARG A 185 -5.44 2.34 0.25
N VAL A 186 -5.37 2.43 1.57
CA VAL A 186 -4.14 2.15 2.33
C VAL A 186 -3.78 0.66 2.23
N SER A 187 -4.73 -0.26 2.36
CA SER A 187 -4.49 -1.70 2.21
C SER A 187 -3.92 -2.04 0.82
N ASP A 188 -4.56 -1.56 -0.25
CA ASP A 188 -4.10 -1.81 -1.62
C ASP A 188 -2.68 -1.22 -1.87
N ALA A 189 -2.35 -0.11 -1.20
CA ALA A 189 -1.03 0.51 -1.27
C ALA A 189 0.03 -0.29 -0.49
N LEU A 190 -0.31 -0.75 0.72
CA LEU A 190 0.56 -1.56 1.57
C LEU A 190 0.92 -2.89 0.91
N ASP A 191 -0.01 -3.53 0.18
CA ASP A 191 0.26 -4.76 -0.57
C ASP A 191 1.37 -4.52 -1.62
N ARG A 192 1.28 -3.41 -2.37
CA ARG A 192 2.27 -3.06 -3.40
C ARG A 192 3.61 -2.64 -2.79
N LEU A 193 3.59 -1.87 -1.70
CA LEU A 193 4.79 -1.47 -0.97
C LEU A 193 5.52 -2.68 -0.40
N SER A 194 4.82 -3.62 0.21
CA SER A 194 5.40 -4.82 0.83
C SER A 194 5.99 -5.78 -0.22
N TRP A 195 5.37 -5.88 -1.39
CA TRP A 195 5.92 -6.63 -2.51
C TRP A 195 7.19 -5.97 -3.10
N CYS A 196 7.20 -4.64 -3.19
CA CYS A 196 8.34 -3.88 -3.71
C CYS A 196 9.51 -3.89 -2.72
N MET A 197 9.25 -3.54 -1.46
CA MET A 197 10.24 -3.38 -0.39
C MET A 197 10.01 -4.43 0.71
N PRO A 198 10.72 -5.58 0.72
CA PRO A 198 10.52 -6.62 1.74
C PRO A 198 10.79 -6.21 3.19
N THR A 199 11.52 -5.11 3.41
CA THR A 199 11.73 -4.49 4.73
C THR A 199 10.50 -3.70 5.18
N TRP A 200 9.54 -3.41 4.28
CA TRP A 200 8.30 -2.73 4.61
C TRP A 200 7.59 -3.41 5.78
N PRO A 201 7.41 -2.71 6.91
CA PRO A 201 6.83 -3.31 8.10
C PRO A 201 5.41 -3.83 7.83
N VAL A 202 5.20 -5.13 8.04
CA VAL A 202 3.85 -5.68 8.12
C VAL A 202 3.37 -5.44 9.55
N VAL A 203 2.90 -4.23 9.80
CA VAL A 203 2.31 -3.83 11.07
C VAL A 203 0.87 -3.42 10.83
N PHE A 204 -0.01 -3.96 11.69
CA PHE A 204 -1.47 -3.78 11.74
C PHE A 204 -2.25 -4.69 10.77
#